data_AF-A0A2S7YDG1-F1
#
_entry.id   AF-A0A2S7YDG1-F1
#
_cell.length_a   1.000
_cell.length_b   1.000
_cell.length_c   1.000
_cell.angle_alpha   90.00
_cell.angle_beta   90.00
_cell.angle_gamma   90.00
#
_symmetry.space_group_name_H-M   'P 1'
#
loop_
_entity.id
_entity.type
_entity.pdbx_description
1 polymer ?
#
loop_
_entity_poly.entity_id
_entity_poly.type
_entity_poly.pdbx_seq_one_letter_code
_entity_poly.pdbx_strand_id
1 'polypeptide(L)'
;MGPAYKPPASVPQWLVPVSTLCLGAGVCLWTVYYILMARRALQTHATPIPLVALAMNLAWELVYGLYVADMPVAVAGFVLWLLFDLPVLYATVTQTKQSFAASPLVARNIDMLLGIMTVGCAAAHLLFARWWLAEPHRGHGSKEGKLWFNLEARDTTELAWWSAGLSQLVLSVSWLAMLLSRGHSGGQSYGI
;
A
#
# COMPACT_ATOMS: atom_id res chain seq x y z
N MET A 1 24.94 -9.03 3.86
CA MET A 1 24.96 -10.45 4.26
C MET A 1 23.77 -10.67 5.18
N GLY A 2 22.65 -11.16 4.66
CA GLY A 2 21.42 -11.35 5.47
C GLY A 2 21.37 -12.76 6.06
N PRO A 3 20.66 -12.98 7.18
CA PRO A 3 20.27 -14.33 7.60
C PRO A 3 19.18 -14.79 6.63
N ALA A 4 19.60 -15.21 5.43
CA ALA A 4 18.69 -15.49 4.34
C ALA A 4 17.98 -16.81 4.63
N TYR A 5 16.68 -16.72 4.89
CA TYR A 5 15.71 -17.79 4.74
C TYR A 5 16.18 -18.80 3.68
N LYS A 6 16.53 -20.02 4.12
CA LYS A 6 16.81 -21.13 3.20
C LYS A 6 15.45 -21.71 2.82
N PRO A 7 14.99 -21.57 1.56
CA PRO A 7 13.76 -22.20 1.15
C PRO A 7 13.88 -23.72 1.37
N PRO A 8 12.77 -24.41 1.70
CA PRO A 8 12.77 -25.87 1.86
C PRO A 8 13.40 -26.56 0.64
N ALA A 9 14.05 -27.71 0.85
CA ALA A 9 14.74 -28.44 -0.22
C ALA A 9 13.84 -28.84 -1.40
N SER A 10 12.52 -28.91 -1.18
CA SER A 10 11.51 -29.16 -2.21
C SER A 10 11.23 -27.98 -3.14
N VAL A 11 11.68 -26.77 -2.81
CA VAL A 11 11.42 -25.55 -3.58
C VAL A 11 12.40 -25.46 -4.76
N PRO A 12 11.92 -25.24 -5.99
CA PRO A 12 12.80 -25.04 -7.15
C PRO A 12 13.75 -23.85 -6.96
N GLN A 13 15.02 -24.02 -7.34
CA GLN A 13 16.08 -23.00 -7.19
C GLN A 13 15.76 -21.67 -7.89
N TRP A 14 14.94 -21.70 -8.94
CA TRP A 14 14.54 -20.51 -9.70
C TRP A 14 13.43 -19.68 -9.03
N LEU A 15 12.69 -20.24 -8.07
CA LEU A 15 11.49 -19.60 -7.53
C LEU A 15 11.81 -18.29 -6.79
N VAL A 16 12.80 -18.32 -5.91
CA VAL A 16 13.20 -17.14 -5.12
C VAL A 16 13.75 -16.03 -6.03
N PRO A 17 14.70 -16.28 -6.95
CA PRO A 17 15.14 -15.28 -7.92
C PRO A 17 14.01 -14.66 -8.74
N VAL A 18 13.10 -15.48 -9.28
CA VAL A 18 11.96 -15.00 -10.07
C VAL A 18 11.02 -14.16 -9.20
N SER A 19 10.71 -14.61 -7.98
CA SER A 19 9.89 -13.83 -7.04
C SER A 19 10.51 -12.48 -6.71
N THR A 20 11.82 -12.43 -6.47
CA THR A 20 12.56 -11.18 -6.24
C THR A 20 12.52 -10.26 -7.46
N LEU A 21 12.69 -10.80 -8.67
CA LEU A 21 12.58 -10.02 -9.92
C LEU A 21 11.18 -9.45 -10.11
N CYS A 22 10.13 -10.26 -9.91
CA CYS A 22 8.75 -9.82 -10.00
C CYS A 22 8.43 -8.72 -8.99
N LEU A 23 8.89 -8.86 -7.75
CA LEU A 23 8.74 -7.83 -6.73
C LEU A 23 9.45 -6.53 -7.14
N GLY A 24 10.69 -6.62 -7.61
CA GLY A 24 11.45 -5.46 -8.07
C GLY A 24 10.77 -4.74 -9.25
N ALA A 25 10.29 -5.50 -10.24
CA ALA A 25 9.52 -4.94 -11.36
C ALA A 25 8.23 -4.27 -10.87
N GLY A 26 7.52 -4.89 -9.93
CA GLY A 26 6.34 -4.33 -9.29
C GLY A 26 6.63 -2.99 -8.61
N VAL A 27 7.70 -2.91 -7.82
CA VAL A 27 8.16 -1.67 -7.16
C VAL A 27 8.40 -0.57 -8.21
N CYS A 28 9.16 -0.85 -9.27
CA CYS A 28 9.47 0.13 -10.30
C CYS A 28 8.22 0.62 -11.04
N LEU A 29 7.34 -0.30 -11.46
CA LEU A 29 6.12 0.05 -12.16
C LEU A 29 5.16 0.86 -11.28
N TRP A 30 5.09 0.53 -9.98
CA TRP A 30 4.26 1.25 -9.02
C TRP A 30 4.76 2.68 -8.78
N THR A 31 6.08 2.88 -8.68
CA THR A 31 6.68 4.22 -8.59
C THR A 31 6.38 5.07 -9.83
N VAL A 32 6.53 4.49 -11.04
CA VAL A 32 6.15 5.18 -12.28
C VAL A 32 4.67 5.53 -12.28
N TYR A 33 3.83 4.60 -11.80
CA TYR A 33 2.39 4.82 -11.68
C TYR A 33 2.04 5.98 -10.76
N TYR A 34 2.64 6.10 -9.58
CA TYR A 34 2.43 7.26 -8.69
C TYR A 34 2.71 8.60 -9.39
N ILE A 35 3.81 8.69 -10.14
CA ILE A 35 4.18 9.91 -10.87
C ILE A 35 3.14 10.22 -11.95
N LEU A 36 2.78 9.24 -12.77
CA LEU A 36 1.82 9.40 -13.86
C LEU A 36 0.42 9.77 -13.33
N MET A 37 0.00 9.12 -12.25
CA MET A 37 -1.28 9.33 -11.60
C MET A 37 -1.40 10.77 -11.04
N ALA A 38 -0.40 11.23 -10.29
CA ALA A 38 -0.38 12.59 -9.76
C ALA A 38 -0.38 13.63 -10.91
N ARG A 39 0.47 13.45 -11.93
CA ARG A 39 0.50 14.33 -13.10
C ARG A 39 -0.84 14.40 -13.81
N ARG A 40 -1.48 13.24 -14.04
CA ARG A 40 -2.75 13.18 -14.76
C ARG A 40 -3.88 13.84 -13.98
N ALA A 41 -3.96 13.61 -12.67
CA ALA A 41 -4.94 14.26 -11.81
C ALA A 41 -4.88 15.78 -11.89
N LEU A 42 -3.67 16.36 -11.82
CA LEU A 42 -3.48 17.80 -11.93
C LEU A 42 -3.89 18.34 -13.30
N GLN A 43 -3.71 17.58 -14.39
CA GLN A 43 -4.12 17.98 -15.73
C GLN A 43 -5.64 17.91 -15.97
N THR A 44 -6.30 16.92 -15.38
CA THR A 44 -7.73 16.66 -15.61
C THR A 44 -8.64 17.24 -14.52
N HIS A 45 -8.07 17.90 -13.51
CA HIS A 45 -8.82 18.45 -12.40
C HIS A 45 -9.70 17.42 -11.66
N ALA A 46 -9.18 16.19 -11.57
CA ALA A 46 -9.89 15.05 -11.00
C ALA A 46 -8.97 14.30 -10.03
N THR A 47 -9.52 13.76 -8.95
CA THR A 47 -8.72 13.04 -7.96
C THR A 47 -7.99 11.84 -8.58
N PRO A 48 -6.71 11.64 -8.21
CA PRO A 48 -5.87 10.58 -8.74
C PRO A 48 -6.19 9.21 -8.14
N ILE A 49 -6.98 9.13 -7.06
CA ILE A 49 -7.22 7.87 -6.35
C ILE A 49 -8.44 8.02 -5.43
N PRO A 50 -9.21 6.93 -5.17
CA PRO A 50 -10.21 6.94 -4.12
C PRO A 50 -9.61 7.23 -2.74
N LEU A 51 -10.30 8.03 -1.93
CA LEU A 51 -9.79 8.51 -0.64
C LEU A 51 -9.43 7.38 0.33
N VAL A 52 -10.31 6.39 0.48
CA VAL A 52 -10.09 5.24 1.36
C VAL A 52 -8.87 4.43 0.92
N ALA A 53 -8.61 4.36 -0.38
CA ALA A 53 -7.50 3.59 -0.91
C ALA A 53 -6.17 4.31 -0.67
N LEU A 54 -6.12 5.64 -0.84
CA LEU A 54 -4.96 6.45 -0.46
C LEU A 54 -4.71 6.39 1.06
N ALA A 55 -5.77 6.53 1.87
CA ALA A 55 -5.67 6.45 3.31
C ALA A 55 -5.07 5.11 3.77
N MET A 56 -5.55 4.02 3.17
CA MET A 56 -5.06 2.70 3.50
C MET A 56 -3.65 2.44 2.99
N ASN A 57 -3.29 2.99 1.83
CA ASN A 57 -1.93 2.88 1.31
C ASN A 57 -0.92 3.59 2.23
N LEU A 58 -1.18 4.86 2.57
CA LEU A 58 -0.39 5.63 3.52
C LEU A 58 -0.27 4.91 4.88
N ALA A 59 -1.40 4.40 5.38
CA ALA A 59 -1.44 3.65 6.64
C ALA A 59 -0.59 2.37 6.59
N TRP A 60 -0.68 1.62 5.49
CA TRP A 60 0.10 0.40 5.30
C TRP A 60 1.59 0.72 5.27
N GLU A 61 2.01 1.71 4.51
CA GLU A 61 3.43 2.08 4.41
C GLU A 61 3.98 2.62 5.74
N LEU A 62 3.20 3.40 6.49
CA LEU A 62 3.59 3.87 7.82
C LEU A 62 3.74 2.72 8.82
N VAL A 63 2.73 1.84 8.95
CA VAL A 63 2.77 0.74 9.92
C VAL A 63 3.87 -0.25 9.54
N TYR A 64 3.97 -0.62 8.27
CA TYR A 64 4.91 -1.65 7.87
C TYR A 64 6.34 -1.12 7.81
N GLY A 65 6.55 0.15 7.43
CA GLY A 65 7.85 0.79 7.48
C GLY A 65 8.38 1.02 8.90
N LEU A 66 7.51 1.37 9.86
CA LEU A 66 7.93 1.74 11.22
C LEU A 66 7.90 0.57 12.22
N TYR A 67 7.01 -0.41 12.03
CA TYR A 67 6.80 -1.50 12.99
C TYR A 67 7.17 -2.88 12.45
N VAL A 68 6.83 -3.19 11.19
CA VAL A 68 6.99 -4.56 10.65
C VAL A 68 8.38 -4.77 10.05
N ALA A 69 8.92 -3.79 9.32
CA ALA A 69 10.20 -3.89 8.64
C ALA A 69 11.35 -4.02 9.64
N ASP A 70 12.07 -5.13 9.53
CA ASP A 70 13.18 -5.50 10.43
C ASP A 70 14.56 -5.38 9.74
N MET A 71 14.58 -5.07 8.44
CA MET A 71 15.80 -4.86 7.67
C MET A 71 15.88 -3.45 7.09
N PRO A 72 17.07 -2.80 7.07
CA PRO A 72 17.23 -1.45 6.53
C PRO A 72 16.75 -1.29 5.08
N VAL A 73 16.94 -2.31 4.24
CA VAL A 73 16.48 -2.28 2.83
C VAL A 73 14.95 -2.25 2.72
N ALA A 74 14.25 -2.97 3.61
CA ALA A 74 12.79 -2.96 3.64
C ALA A 74 12.29 -1.58 4.09
N VAL A 75 12.86 -1.03 5.17
CA VAL A 75 12.55 0.33 5.65
C VAL A 75 12.77 1.36 4.55
N ALA A 76 13.89 1.29 3.82
CA ALA A 76 14.18 2.20 2.71
C ALA A 76 13.12 2.10 1.59
N GLY A 77 12.63 0.89 1.28
CA GLY A 77 11.54 0.68 0.33
C GLY A 77 10.24 1.36 0.75
N PHE A 78 9.84 1.22 2.01
CA PHE A 78 8.66 1.90 2.56
C PHE A 78 8.80 3.42 2.57
N VAL A 79 9.96 3.94 2.95
CA VAL A 79 10.24 5.39 2.91
C VAL A 79 10.16 5.91 1.48
N LEU A 80 10.71 5.17 0.51
CA LEU A 80 10.63 5.54 -0.90
C LEU A 80 9.18 5.64 -1.37
N TRP A 81 8.35 4.64 -1.06
CA TRP A 81 6.93 4.69 -1.44
C TRP A 81 6.19 5.83 -0.76
N LEU A 82 6.44 6.10 0.53
CA LEU A 82 5.82 7.23 1.24
C LEU A 82 6.15 8.57 0.58
N LEU A 83 7.38 8.74 0.08
CA LEU A 83 7.78 9.93 -0.65
C LEU A 83 7.04 10.09 -1.98
N PHE A 84 6.75 8.99 -2.68
CA PHE A 84 5.96 9.01 -3.91
C PHE A 84 4.45 9.15 -3.68
N ASP A 85 3.97 8.80 -2.49
CA ASP A 85 2.61 9.10 -2.07
C ASP A 85 2.39 10.61 -1.86
N LEU A 86 3.43 11.39 -1.53
CA LEU A 86 3.28 12.85 -1.30
C LEU A 86 2.72 13.60 -2.52
N PRO A 87 3.23 13.44 -3.75
CA PRO A 87 2.60 14.01 -4.95
C PRO A 87 1.16 13.56 -5.18
N VAL A 88 0.84 12.29 -4.88
CA VAL A 88 -0.52 11.73 -5.04
C VAL A 88 -1.48 12.33 -4.02
N LEU A 89 -1.03 12.43 -2.76
CA LEU A 89 -1.74 13.09 -1.67
C LEU A 89 -2.00 14.56 -2.00
N TYR A 90 -0.98 15.28 -2.46
CA TYR A 90 -1.10 16.67 -2.91
C TYR A 90 -2.13 16.81 -4.03
N ALA A 91 -2.02 16.00 -5.09
CA ALA A 91 -2.97 16.02 -6.20
C ALA A 91 -4.40 15.66 -5.73
N THR A 92 -4.53 14.72 -4.79
CA THR A 92 -5.84 14.36 -4.21
C THR A 92 -6.46 15.55 -3.49
N VAL A 93 -5.76 16.13 -2.51
CA VAL A 93 -6.30 17.24 -1.70
C VAL A 93 -6.66 18.44 -2.57
N THR A 94 -5.79 18.79 -3.53
CA THR A 94 -6.00 19.94 -4.41
C THR A 94 -7.18 19.76 -5.37
N GLN A 95 -7.33 18.58 -5.99
CA GLN A 95 -8.36 18.33 -7.01
C GLN A 95 -9.68 17.81 -6.43
N THR A 96 -9.73 17.49 -5.13
CA THR A 96 -10.95 16.99 -4.47
C THR A 96 -12.10 17.98 -4.56
N LYS A 97 -11.86 19.28 -4.38
CA LYS A 97 -12.97 20.27 -4.41
C LYS A 97 -13.77 20.21 -5.71
N GLN A 98 -13.09 19.99 -6.83
CA GLN A 98 -13.71 19.82 -8.14
C GLN A 98 -14.35 18.44 -8.27
N SER A 99 -13.64 17.39 -7.84
CA SER A 99 -14.11 15.99 -7.93
C SER A 99 -15.34 15.68 -7.06
N PHE A 100 -15.49 16.41 -5.95
CA PHE A 100 -16.59 16.27 -4.99
C PHE A 100 -17.52 17.50 -5.01
N ALA A 101 -17.61 18.22 -6.13
CA ALA A 101 -18.48 19.39 -6.25
C ALA A 101 -19.96 19.07 -5.93
N ALA A 102 -20.41 17.84 -6.25
CA ALA A 102 -21.74 17.34 -5.92
C ALA A 102 -21.93 17.02 -4.42
N SER A 103 -20.88 17.05 -3.60
CA SER A 103 -20.89 16.74 -2.17
C SER A 103 -20.12 17.80 -1.38
N PRO A 104 -20.70 19.00 -1.15
CA PRO A 104 -19.99 20.15 -0.56
C PRO A 104 -19.41 19.90 0.82
N LEU A 105 -20.06 19.06 1.65
CA LEU A 105 -19.55 18.70 2.96
C LEU A 105 -18.25 17.88 2.86
N VAL A 106 -18.16 16.96 1.90
CA VAL A 106 -16.95 16.17 1.66
C VAL A 106 -15.84 17.07 1.11
N ALA A 107 -16.15 17.88 0.11
CA ALA A 107 -15.20 18.79 -0.54
C ALA A 107 -14.54 19.79 0.44
N ARG A 108 -15.27 20.23 1.47
CA ARG A 108 -14.78 21.17 2.49
C ARG A 108 -13.94 20.52 3.60
N ASN A 109 -14.14 19.23 3.85
CA ASN A 109 -13.56 18.52 4.99
C ASN A 109 -12.57 17.44 4.57
N ILE A 110 -12.02 17.51 3.36
CA ILE A 110 -11.26 16.40 2.78
C ILE A 110 -10.02 16.03 3.59
N ASP A 111 -9.29 17.03 4.07
CA ASP A 111 -8.06 16.83 4.82
C ASP A 111 -8.35 16.09 6.13
N MET A 112 -9.44 16.48 6.80
CA MET A 112 -9.90 15.84 8.03
C MET A 112 -10.41 14.42 7.76
N LEU A 113 -11.23 14.23 6.72
CA LEU A 113 -11.75 12.91 6.36
C LEU A 113 -10.62 11.95 6.00
N LEU A 114 -9.68 12.40 5.18
CA LEU A 114 -8.51 11.62 4.80
C LEU A 114 -7.64 11.31 6.02
N GLY A 115 -7.41 12.28 6.91
CA GLY A 115 -6.69 12.07 8.17
C GLY A 115 -7.36 11.02 9.07
N ILE A 116 -8.67 11.12 9.28
CA ILE A 116 -9.44 10.15 10.08
C ILE A 116 -9.37 8.76 9.45
N MET A 117 -9.55 8.66 8.13
CA MET A 117 -9.44 7.38 7.42
C MET A 117 -8.04 6.78 7.57
N THR A 118 -6.98 7.57 7.37
CA THR A 118 -5.59 7.12 7.49
C THR A 118 -5.29 6.63 8.90
N VAL A 119 -5.73 7.37 9.93
CA VAL A 119 -5.57 6.94 11.34
C VAL A 119 -6.32 5.64 11.61
N GLY A 120 -7.57 5.52 11.14
CA GLY A 120 -8.37 4.30 11.27
C GLY A 120 -7.73 3.10 10.59
N CYS A 121 -7.27 3.27 9.35
CA CYS A 121 -6.55 2.25 8.59
C CYS A 121 -5.22 1.88 9.26
N ALA A 122 -4.48 2.86 9.80
CA ALA A 122 -3.22 2.63 10.50
C ALA A 122 -3.45 1.83 11.78
N ALA A 123 -4.49 2.16 12.54
CA ALA A 123 -4.88 1.39 13.71
C ALA A 123 -5.25 -0.06 13.33
N ALA A 124 -6.03 -0.26 12.26
CA ALA A 124 -6.38 -1.59 11.77
C ALA A 124 -5.14 -2.40 11.33
N HIS A 125 -4.25 -1.81 10.53
CA HIS A 125 -3.01 -2.46 10.10
C HIS A 125 -2.10 -2.78 11.29
N LEU A 126 -1.99 -1.86 12.25
CA LEU A 126 -1.17 -2.07 13.45
C LEU A 126 -1.74 -3.19 14.31
N LEU A 127 -3.06 -3.21 14.55
CA LEU A 127 -3.72 -4.27 15.30
C LEU A 127 -3.54 -5.63 14.61
N PHE A 128 -3.70 -5.68 13.29
CA PHE A 128 -3.46 -6.89 12.51
C PHE A 128 -2.01 -7.36 12.59
N ALA A 129 -1.04 -6.46 12.40
CA ALA A 129 0.39 -6.79 12.47
C ALA A 129 0.80 -7.24 13.89
N ARG A 130 0.33 -6.54 14.92
CA ARG A 130 0.58 -6.90 16.33
C ARG A 130 -0.03 -8.25 16.67
N TRP A 131 -1.26 -8.50 16.24
CA TRP A 131 -1.87 -9.81 16.37
C TRP A 131 -1.00 -10.84 15.64
N TRP A 132 -0.68 -10.65 14.37
CA TRP A 132 0.11 -11.62 13.59
C TRP A 132 1.45 -11.98 14.24
N LEU A 133 2.18 -10.98 14.75
CA LEU A 133 3.54 -11.13 15.26
C LEU A 133 3.60 -11.45 16.76
N ALA A 134 2.46 -11.50 17.46
CA ALA A 134 2.41 -11.79 18.89
C ALA A 134 2.96 -13.18 19.22
N GLU A 135 2.55 -14.19 18.45
CA GLU A 135 2.87 -15.60 18.71
C GLU A 135 3.66 -16.22 17.55
N PRO A 136 4.57 -17.15 17.85
CA PRO A 136 5.28 -17.90 16.81
C PRO A 136 4.31 -18.80 16.02
N HIS A 137 4.67 -19.11 14.77
CA HIS A 137 3.94 -20.01 13.87
C HIS A 137 2.51 -19.58 13.48
N ARG A 138 2.14 -18.31 13.74
CA ARG A 138 0.86 -17.76 13.24
C ARG A 138 0.88 -17.62 11.71
N GLY A 139 -0.26 -17.90 11.07
CA GLY A 139 -0.39 -17.94 9.62
C GLY A 139 -0.36 -19.37 9.06
N HIS A 140 -0.08 -19.51 7.77
CA HIS A 140 -0.08 -20.81 7.10
C HIS A 140 1.32 -21.30 6.75
N GLY A 141 1.55 -22.61 6.91
CA GLY A 141 2.82 -23.28 6.59
C GLY A 141 3.92 -23.06 7.64
N SER A 142 5.07 -23.71 7.43
CA SER A 142 6.19 -23.64 8.38
C SER A 142 6.82 -22.25 8.40
N LYS A 143 7.07 -21.75 9.62
CA LYS A 143 7.74 -20.46 9.90
C LYS A 143 9.16 -20.64 10.41
N GLU A 144 9.65 -21.87 10.47
CA GLU A 144 11.00 -22.17 10.95
C GLU A 144 12.05 -21.41 10.14
N GLY A 145 13.06 -20.87 10.84
CA GLY A 145 14.11 -20.07 10.25
C GLY A 145 13.69 -18.66 9.79
N LYS A 146 12.43 -18.26 9.97
CA LYS A 146 11.99 -16.87 9.78
C LYS A 146 12.15 -16.10 11.08
N LEU A 147 12.84 -14.97 11.00
CA LEU A 147 13.13 -14.09 12.13
C LEU A 147 12.41 -12.77 11.94
N TRP A 148 11.94 -12.19 13.04
CA TRP A 148 11.50 -10.80 13.11
C TRP A 148 12.09 -10.18 14.38
N PHE A 149 13.01 -9.23 14.26
CA PHE A 149 13.77 -8.66 15.40
C PHE A 149 14.33 -9.73 16.36
N ASN A 150 15.00 -10.75 15.82
CA ASN A 150 15.53 -11.92 16.55
C ASN A 150 14.48 -12.83 17.21
N LEU A 151 13.19 -12.60 16.98
CA LEU A 151 12.13 -13.49 17.41
C LEU A 151 11.85 -14.53 16.31
N GLU A 152 12.00 -15.81 16.65
CA GLU A 152 11.80 -16.91 15.70
C GLU A 152 10.32 -17.12 15.32
N ALA A 153 10.14 -17.81 14.20
CA ALA A 153 8.86 -18.30 13.68
C ALA A 153 7.82 -17.20 13.44
N ARG A 154 8.27 -16.00 13.05
CA ARG A 154 7.43 -14.84 12.73
C ARG A 154 7.67 -14.41 11.29
N ASP A 155 6.62 -14.48 10.49
CA ASP A 155 6.70 -14.33 9.04
C ASP A 155 6.13 -12.98 8.59
N THR A 156 7.01 -12.00 8.43
CA THR A 156 6.65 -10.67 7.92
C THR A 156 6.29 -10.69 6.44
N THR A 157 6.76 -11.69 5.68
CA THR A 157 6.46 -11.81 4.24
C THR A 157 5.03 -12.26 4.02
N GLU A 158 4.57 -13.30 4.73
CA GLU A 158 3.16 -13.71 4.63
C GLU A 158 2.21 -12.63 5.20
N LEU A 159 2.59 -12.00 6.30
CA LEU A 159 1.86 -10.85 6.85
C LEU A 159 1.69 -9.73 5.81
N ALA A 160 2.78 -9.35 5.13
CA ALA A 160 2.76 -8.36 4.05
C ALA A 160 1.89 -8.82 2.88
N TRP A 161 1.92 -10.10 2.52
CA TRP A 161 1.09 -10.66 1.44
C TRP A 161 -0.40 -10.53 1.74
N TRP A 162 -0.86 -10.93 2.93
CA TRP A 162 -2.27 -10.82 3.31
C TRP A 162 -2.75 -9.37 3.43
N SER A 163 -1.94 -8.52 4.08
CA SER A 163 -2.31 -7.12 4.28
C SER A 163 -2.29 -6.33 2.97
N ALA A 164 -1.27 -6.50 2.12
CA ALA A 164 -1.22 -5.88 0.81
C ALA A 164 -2.34 -6.42 -0.09
N GLY A 165 -2.62 -7.73 -0.05
CA GLY A 165 -3.71 -8.34 -0.81
C GLY A 165 -5.08 -7.74 -0.47
N LEU A 166 -5.37 -7.58 0.83
CA LEU A 166 -6.58 -6.88 1.27
C LEU A 166 -6.59 -5.41 0.81
N SER A 167 -5.46 -4.73 0.91
CA SER A 167 -5.35 -3.35 0.46
C SER A 167 -5.62 -3.19 -1.04
N GLN A 168 -5.08 -4.09 -1.85
CA GLN A 168 -5.28 -4.13 -3.30
C GLN A 168 -6.72 -4.47 -3.68
N LEU A 169 -7.40 -5.33 -2.91
CA LEU A 169 -8.82 -5.63 -3.11
C LEU A 169 -9.68 -4.38 -2.90
N VAL A 170 -9.51 -3.69 -1.76
CA VAL A 170 -10.26 -2.47 -1.46
C VAL A 170 -9.93 -1.37 -2.46
N LEU A 171 -8.67 -1.23 -2.86
CA LEU A 171 -8.24 -0.30 -3.92
C LEU A 171 -9.03 -0.58 -5.21
N SER A 172 -9.06 -1.84 -5.66
CA SER A 172 -9.73 -2.25 -6.89
C SER A 172 -11.24 -1.97 -6.86
N VAL A 173 -11.92 -2.32 -5.76
CA VAL A 173 -13.36 -2.06 -5.59
C VAL A 173 -13.64 -0.57 -5.52
N SER A 174 -12.81 0.19 -4.80
CA SER A 174 -12.95 1.64 -4.67
C SER A 174 -12.73 2.36 -5.99
N TRP A 175 -11.83 1.85 -6.84
CA TRP A 175 -11.62 2.35 -8.19
C TRP A 175 -12.87 2.24 -9.05
N LEU A 176 -13.50 1.06 -9.04
CA LEU A 176 -14.75 0.83 -9.74
C LEU A 176 -15.86 1.75 -9.21
N ALA A 177 -16.00 1.85 -7.88
CA ALA A 177 -17.00 2.72 -7.26
C ALA A 177 -16.79 4.20 -7.63
N MET A 178 -15.54 4.67 -7.64
CA MET A 178 -15.23 6.04 -8.03
C MET A 178 -15.56 6.30 -9.50
N LEU A 179 -15.24 5.37 -10.40
CA LEU A 179 -15.60 5.46 -11.82
C LEU A 179 -17.12 5.59 -12.00
N LEU A 180 -17.89 4.71 -11.34
CA LEU A 180 -19.35 4.72 -11.38
C LEU A 180 -19.94 6.00 -10.78
N SER A 181 -19.40 6.49 -9.67
CA SER A 181 -19.92 7.67 -8.97
C SER A 181 -19.67 8.97 -9.73
N ARG A 182 -18.52 9.11 -10.40
CA ARG A 182 -18.16 10.36 -11.09
C ARG A 182 -18.52 10.37 -12.58
N GLY A 183 -18.79 9.21 -13.18
CA GLY A 183 -19.22 9.08 -14.56
C GLY A 183 -18.15 9.40 -15.62
N HIS A 184 -16.88 9.56 -15.23
CA HIS A 184 -15.77 9.81 -16.15
C HIS A 184 -14.47 9.16 -15.68
N SER A 185 -13.49 9.00 -16.58
CA SER A 185 -12.20 8.36 -16.30
C SER A 185 -11.06 9.35 -16.01
N GLY A 186 -11.34 10.65 -15.95
CA GLY A 186 -10.39 11.72 -15.58
C GLY A 186 -9.49 11.38 -14.38
N GLY A 187 -8.24 11.81 -14.40
CA GLY A 187 -7.22 11.43 -13.41
C GLY A 187 -6.57 10.07 -13.68
N GLN A 188 -7.20 9.18 -14.47
CA GLN A 188 -6.71 7.83 -14.75
C GLN A 188 -6.54 7.50 -16.24
N SER A 189 -7.44 7.98 -17.09
CA SER A 189 -7.39 7.67 -18.52
C SER A 189 -6.60 8.71 -19.30
N TYR A 190 -5.86 8.25 -20.32
CA TYR A 190 -5.23 9.08 -21.35
C TYR A 190 -6.07 9.18 -22.64
N GLY A 191 -7.03 8.27 -22.84
CA GLY A 191 -8.08 8.40 -23.85
C GLY A 191 -9.27 9.14 -23.24
N ILE A 192 -9.73 10.20 -23.90
CA ILE A 192 -10.95 10.92 -23.54
C ILE A 192 -12.14 10.11 -24.07
#